data_AF-A0A0S6X5B5-F1
#
_entry.id   AF-A0A0S6X5B5-F1
#
_cell.length_a   1.000
_cell.length_b   1.000
_cell.length_c   1.000
_cell.angle_alpha   90.00
_cell.angle_beta   90.00
_cell.angle_gamma   90.00
#
_symmetry.space_group_name_H-M   'P 1'
#
loop_
_entity.id
_entity.type
_entity.pdbx_description
1 polymer ?
#
loop_
_entity_poly.entity_id
_entity_poly.type
_entity_poly.pdbx_seq_one_letter_code
_entity_poly.pdbx_strand_id
1 'polypeptide(L)'
;MAYETGALEATFAAAAGGDPELLAQLRQSYRESVSRQVDLLARSRCDGNWTLAATRLQGLAASFHSGDLHVLALEALDAAPGEPAVLRRLRDYLERFPDS
;
A
#
# COMPACT_ATOMS: atom_id res chain seq x y z
N MET A 1 11.26 -12.83 3.32
CA MET A 1 11.77 -11.79 2.41
C MET A 1 11.96 -10.52 3.23
N ALA A 2 13.19 -10.27 3.72
CA ALA A 2 13.49 -9.15 4.62
C ALA A 2 14.09 -7.93 3.90
N TYR A 3 14.38 -8.06 2.60
CA TYR A 3 15.10 -7.04 1.83
C TYR A 3 14.18 -5.89 1.36
N GLU A 4 12.91 -6.19 1.07
CA GLU A 4 11.96 -5.22 0.51
C GLU A 4 11.38 -4.25 1.56
N THR A 5 11.19 -4.72 2.80
CA THR A 5 10.86 -3.84 3.93
C THR A 5 11.96 -2.78 4.15
N GLY A 6 13.22 -3.11 3.89
CA GLY A 6 14.34 -2.20 4.09
C GLY A 6 14.26 -0.91 3.24
N ALA A 7 13.82 -1.00 1.98
CA ALA A 7 13.74 0.17 1.10
C ALA A 7 12.63 1.15 1.51
N LEU A 8 11.49 0.61 1.94
CA LEU A 8 10.39 1.39 2.48
C LEU A 8 10.78 2.10 3.78
N GLU A 9 11.33 1.36 4.74
CA GLU A 9 11.80 1.92 6.01
C GLU A 9 12.89 2.97 5.81
N ALA A 10 13.84 2.74 4.89
CA ALA A 10 14.87 3.72 4.54
C ALA A 10 14.27 4.99 3.95
N THR A 11 13.23 4.88 3.11
CA THR A 11 12.53 6.05 2.55
C THR A 11 11.86 6.87 3.66
N PHE A 12 11.19 6.21 4.60
CA PHE A 12 10.59 6.91 5.75
C PHE A 12 11.65 7.57 6.64
N ALA A 13 12.73 6.85 6.97
CA ALA A 13 13.80 7.38 7.81
C ALA A 13 14.50 8.58 7.17
N ALA A 14 14.74 8.53 5.86
CA ALA A 14 15.32 9.64 5.11
C ALA A 14 14.40 10.87 5.09
N ALA A 15 13.10 10.67 4.88
CA ALA A 15 12.12 11.76 4.88
C ALA A 15 11.91 12.36 6.29
N ALA A 16 11.99 11.54 7.34
CA ALA A 16 11.84 11.98 8.72
C ALA A 16 13.08 12.68 9.29
N GLY A 17 14.26 12.53 8.66
CA GLY A 17 15.49 13.20 9.09
C GLY A 17 15.95 12.87 10.52
N GLY A 18 15.55 11.71 11.04
CA GLY A 18 15.86 11.28 12.42
C GLY A 18 14.84 11.72 13.48
N ASP A 19 13.78 12.42 13.11
CA ASP A 19 12.67 12.75 14.00
C ASP A 19 11.72 11.54 14.16
N PRO A 20 11.62 10.94 15.38
CA PRO A 20 10.78 9.77 15.60
C PRO A 20 9.28 10.07 15.53
N GLU A 21 8.85 11.30 15.83
CA GLU A 21 7.44 11.70 15.75
C GLU A 21 7.02 11.84 14.28
N LEU A 22 7.87 12.50 13.47
CA LEU A 22 7.64 12.62 12.04
C LEU A 22 7.67 11.25 11.34
N LEU A 23 8.57 10.36 11.76
CA LEU A 23 8.62 8.98 11.26
C LEU A 23 7.30 8.25 11.52
N ALA A 24 6.77 8.33 12.75
CA ALA A 24 5.50 7.72 13.09
C ALA A 24 4.33 8.31 12.28
N GLN A 25 4.29 9.64 12.12
CA GLN A 25 3.28 10.32 11.30
C GLN A 25 3.33 9.90 9.82
N LEU A 26 4.52 9.75 9.25
CA LEU A 26 4.70 9.28 7.86
C LEU A 26 4.21 7.85 7.68
N ARG A 27 4.55 6.95 8.62
CA ARG A 27 4.08 5.56 8.61
C ARG A 27 2.56 5.50 8.68
N GLN A 28 1.95 6.28 9.57
CA GLN A 28 0.49 6.37 9.70
C GLN A 28 -0.15 6.91 8.41
N SER A 29 0.36 8.01 7.88
CA SER A 29 -0.17 8.63 6.65
C SER A 29 -0.07 7.70 5.44
N TYR A 30 1.01 6.92 5.35
CA TYR A 30 1.18 5.89 4.33
C TYR A 30 0.15 4.77 4.49
N ARG A 31 0.03 4.18 5.69
CA ARG A 31 -0.96 3.13 6.00
C ARG A 31 -2.37 3.58 5.64
N GLU A 32 -2.76 4.79 6.05
CA GLU A 32 -4.08 5.34 5.74
C GLU A 32 -4.31 5.52 4.24
N SER A 33 -3.29 5.97 3.52
CA SER A 33 -3.37 6.16 2.06
C SER A 33 -3.57 4.83 1.33
N VAL A 34 -2.85 3.78 1.74
CA VAL A 34 -3.02 2.42 1.22
C VAL A 34 -4.40 1.88 1.59
N SER A 35 -4.78 1.99 2.86
CA SER A 35 -6.09 1.53 3.38
C SER A 35 -7.26 2.14 2.62
N ARG A 36 -7.22 3.44 2.31
CA ARG A 36 -8.21 4.12 1.47
C ARG A 36 -8.36 3.48 0.09
N GLN A 37 -7.26 3.12 -0.58
CA GLN A 37 -7.36 2.47 -1.89
C GLN A 37 -7.87 1.03 -1.78
N VAL A 38 -7.49 0.29 -0.73
CA VAL A 38 -7.98 -1.07 -0.48
C VAL A 38 -9.49 -1.08 -0.23
N ASP A 39 -10.01 -0.10 0.51
CA ASP A 39 -11.46 0.07 0.70
C ASP A 39 -12.18 0.42 -0.61
N LEU A 40 -11.58 1.28 -1.46
CA LEU A 40 -12.12 1.59 -2.78
C LEU A 40 -12.13 0.37 -3.70
N LEU A 41 -11.08 -0.45 -3.72
CA LEU A 41 -11.04 -1.73 -4.45
C LEU A 41 -12.17 -2.65 -3.97
N ALA A 42 -12.32 -2.82 -2.66
CA ALA A 42 -13.35 -3.68 -2.07
C ALA A 42 -14.79 -3.26 -2.41
N ARG A 43 -15.01 -1.97 -2.71
CA ARG A 43 -16.32 -1.41 -3.09
C ARG A 43 -16.52 -1.28 -4.60
N SER A 44 -15.48 -1.54 -5.40
CA SER A 44 -15.54 -1.37 -6.84
C SER A 44 -16.46 -2.42 -7.46
N ARG A 45 -17.42 -1.96 -8.28
CA ARG A 45 -18.40 -2.82 -8.97
C ARG A 45 -18.18 -2.91 -10.48
N CYS A 46 -17.21 -2.16 -11.01
CA CYS A 46 -16.84 -2.13 -12.41
C CYS A 46 -15.32 -2.00 -12.54
N ASP A 47 -14.80 -2.40 -13.71
CA ASP A 47 -13.37 -2.42 -14.02
C ASP A 47 -12.72 -1.04 -13.84
N GLY A 48 -13.41 0.04 -14.21
CA GLY A 48 -12.85 1.39 -14.14
C GLY A 48 -12.45 1.84 -12.72
N ASN A 49 -13.34 1.64 -11.75
CA ASN A 49 -13.05 2.02 -10.35
C ASN A 49 -11.94 1.14 -9.75
N TRP A 50 -11.94 -0.14 -10.11
CA TRP A 50 -10.95 -1.10 -9.68
C TRP A 50 -9.56 -0.74 -10.21
N THR A 51 -9.42 -0.58 -11.53
CA THR A 51 -8.17 -0.20 -12.19
C THR A 51 -7.65 1.12 -11.65
N LEU A 52 -8.51 2.12 -11.43
CA LEU A 52 -8.08 3.41 -10.87
C LEU A 52 -7.49 3.25 -9.47
N ALA A 53 -8.15 2.50 -8.59
CA ALA A 53 -7.66 2.27 -7.23
C ALA A 53 -6.36 1.44 -7.21
N ALA A 54 -6.25 0.43 -8.07
CA ALA A 54 -5.04 -0.38 -8.22
C ALA A 54 -3.85 0.45 -8.77
N THR A 55 -4.08 1.30 -9.76
CA THR A 55 -3.04 2.24 -10.27
C THR A 55 -2.60 3.23 -9.18
N ARG A 56 -3.51 3.69 -8.32
CA ARG A 56 -3.14 4.53 -7.18
C ARG A 56 -2.28 3.80 -6.16
N LEU A 57 -2.54 2.51 -5.90
CA LEU A 57 -1.65 1.68 -5.10
C LEU A 57 -0.26 1.55 -5.75
N GLN A 58 -0.19 1.39 -7.08
CA GLN A 58 1.07 1.34 -7.79
C GLN A 58 1.87 2.66 -7.65
N GLY A 59 1.19 3.81 -7.72
CA GLY A 59 1.81 5.12 -7.47
C GLY A 59 2.37 5.26 -6.06
N LEU A 60 1.60 4.85 -5.04
CA LEU A 60 2.07 4.81 -3.65
C LEU A 60 3.28 3.88 -3.49
N ALA A 61 3.26 2.71 -4.12
CA ALA A 61 4.38 1.78 -4.10
C ALA A 61 5.65 2.39 -4.71
N ALA A 62 5.52 3.09 -5.84
CA ALA A 62 6.64 3.76 -6.50
C ALA A 62 7.20 4.92 -5.67
N SER A 63 6.36 5.77 -5.10
CA SER A 63 6.80 6.92 -4.29
C SER A 63 7.57 6.51 -3.03
N PHE A 64 7.20 5.39 -2.42
CA PHE A 64 7.78 4.91 -1.17
C PHE A 64 8.72 3.71 -1.35
N HIS A 65 9.00 3.32 -2.60
CA HIS A 65 9.85 2.17 -2.93
C HIS A 65 9.41 0.86 -2.26
N SER A 66 8.09 0.65 -2.10
CA SER A 66 7.53 -0.58 -1.55
C SER A 66 7.36 -1.64 -2.63
N GLY A 67 8.30 -2.59 -2.70
CA GLY A 67 8.25 -3.72 -3.64
C GLY A 67 7.02 -4.62 -3.40
N ASP A 68 6.77 -4.98 -2.14
CA ASP A 68 5.60 -5.76 -1.74
C ASP A 68 4.28 -5.12 -2.20
N LEU A 69 4.11 -3.81 -1.98
CA LEU A 69 2.89 -3.12 -2.43
C LEU A 69 2.82 -3.05 -3.96
N HIS A 70 3.94 -2.89 -4.63
CA HIS A 70 4.00 -2.86 -6.10
C HIS A 70 3.49 -4.17 -6.70
N VAL A 71 3.95 -5.30 -6.16
CA VAL A 71 3.51 -6.64 -6.58
C VAL A 71 2.00 -6.80 -6.37
N LEU A 72 1.49 -6.44 -5.19
CA LEU A 72 0.05 -6.53 -4.91
C LEU A 72 -0.79 -5.60 -5.79
N ALA A 73 -0.28 -4.42 -6.15
CA ALA A 73 -0.95 -3.51 -7.07
C ALA A 73 -1.02 -4.08 -8.50
N LEU A 74 0.05 -4.73 -8.97
CA LEU A 74 0.05 -5.42 -10.26
C LEU A 74 -0.91 -6.61 -10.28
N GLU A 75 -0.91 -7.42 -9.22
CA GLU A 75 -1.88 -8.51 -9.06
C GLU A 75 -3.33 -7.98 -9.06
N ALA A 76 -3.59 -6.84 -8.43
CA ALA A 76 -4.90 -6.21 -8.51
C ALA A 76 -5.24 -5.77 -9.93
N LEU A 77 -4.32 -5.15 -10.68
CA LEU A 77 -4.55 -4.71 -12.05
C LEU A 77 -4.88 -5.87 -13.02
N ASP A 78 -4.34 -7.07 -12.77
CA ASP A 78 -4.60 -8.27 -13.57
C ASP A 78 -5.86 -9.04 -13.14
N ALA A 79 -6.37 -8.77 -11.94
CA ALA A 79 -7.54 -9.44 -11.38
C ALA A 79 -8.86 -8.76 -11.73
N ALA A 80 -9.95 -9.53 -11.68
CA ALA A 80 -11.30 -9.01 -11.83
C ALA A 80 -11.72 -8.13 -10.62
N PRO A 81 -12.62 -7.15 -10.80
CA PRO A 81 -13.12 -6.35 -9.70
C PRO A 81 -13.72 -7.18 -8.57
N GLY A 82 -13.27 -6.91 -7.35
CA GLY A 82 -13.74 -7.59 -6.15
C GLY A 82 -13.08 -8.94 -5.88
N GLU A 83 -12.02 -9.30 -6.61
CA GLU A 83 -11.30 -10.58 -6.42
C GLU A 83 -10.86 -10.77 -4.95
N PRO A 84 -11.45 -11.75 -4.22
CA PRO A 84 -11.26 -11.86 -2.77
C PRO A 84 -9.82 -12.16 -2.36
N ALA A 85 -9.07 -12.91 -3.19
CA ALA A 85 -7.70 -13.30 -2.89
C ALA A 85 -6.76 -12.08 -2.84
N VAL A 86 -6.89 -11.17 -3.80
CA VAL A 86 -6.11 -9.92 -3.86
C VAL A 86 -6.45 -9.02 -2.67
N LEU A 87 -7.74 -8.84 -2.39
CA LEU A 87 -8.19 -8.00 -1.27
C LEU A 87 -7.70 -8.52 0.08
N ARG A 88 -7.67 -9.85 0.29
CA ARG A 88 -7.12 -10.45 1.50
C ARG A 88 -5.63 -10.14 1.65
N ARG A 89 -4.84 -10.36 0.60
CA ARG A 89 -3.39 -10.10 0.64
C ARG A 89 -3.05 -8.63 0.87
N LEU A 90 -3.84 -7.71 0.31
CA LEU A 90 -3.73 -6.27 0.58
C LEU A 90 -4.07 -5.91 2.04
N ARG A 91 -5.05 -6.58 2.64
CA ARG A 91 -5.36 -6.42 4.07
C ARG A 91 -4.24 -6.99 4.95
N ASP A 92 -3.74 -8.17 4.63
CA ASP A 92 -2.59 -8.79 5.32
C ASP A 92 -1.33 -7.89 5.22
N TYR A 93 -1.15 -7.18 4.10
CA TYR A 93 -0.09 -6.17 3.96
C TYR A 93 -0.28 -5.00 4.93
N LEU A 94 -1.50 -4.50 5.08
CA LEU A 94 -1.81 -3.40 6.01
C LEU A 94 -1.54 -3.80 7.47
N GLU A 95 -1.80 -5.06 7.86
CA GLU A 95 -1.54 -5.54 9.23
C GLU A 95 -0.08 -5.40 9.67
N ARG A 96 0.87 -5.27 8.73
CA ARG A 96 2.29 -5.02 9.01
C ARG A 96 2.57 -3.62 9.57
N PHE A 97 1.61 -2.71 9.46
CA PHE A 97 1.70 -1.33 9.93
C PHE A 97 0.64 -1.13 11.01
N PRO A 98 0.78 -1.64 12.25
CA PRO A 98 -0.26 -1.48 13.25
C PRO A 98 -0.58 -0.01 13.51
N ASP A 99 -1.86 0.30 13.79
CA ASP A 99 -2.23 1.59 14.39
C ASP A 99 -1.62 1.60 15.80
N SER A 100 -0.70 2.53 16.05
CA SER A 100 0.05 2.67 17.32
C SER A 100 -0.86 2.79 18.54
#